data_AF-A0A838UF58-F1
#
_entry.id   AF-A0A838UF58-F1
#
_cell.length_a   1.000
_cell.length_b   1.000
_cell.length_c   1.000
_cell.angle_alpha   90.00
_cell.angle_beta   90.00
_cell.angle_gamma   90.00
#
_symmetry.space_group_name_H-M   'P 1'
#
loop_
_entity.id
_entity.type
_entity.pdbx_description
1 polymer ?
#
loop_
_entity_poly.entity_id
_entity_poly.type
_entity_poly.pdbx_seq_one_letter_code
_entity_poly.pdbx_strand_id
1 'polypeptide(L)'
;MLSLKAHVAILLGFLAALIAVIAAGGVMQAMGMAQLPPAWRLPALILVFVLFLGVGFAAVPVIVKTVVGFHNAVGNADLAVVKAVTARQALLIWILWGLMAAGAVVAVPAAILGGMFSPPAGQGPPDAPGASRGLLAAAPGMTLQEMARRSTLKLDIASRHGGPAPVVAGGGVFDFSVPGSAVVFRGCRYYYISTWTKDRDRIQGISIGTAPRKLTRVQLDAADDAVRARLAADGWLAGHEVYRDEEDRRLHGGAARGPEGGVWLKDGIVLNLRAKRMGEPETSADDAAGREWIQYVELWSRDDYSGIERYRFAPYRGAPGP
;
A
#
# COMPACT_ATOMS: atom_id res chain seq x y z
N MET A 1 -36.54 23.31 19.35
CA MET A 1 -35.37 22.40 19.31
C MET A 1 -35.67 21.16 20.13
N LEU A 2 -35.24 19.97 19.69
CA LEU A 2 -35.43 18.72 20.43
C LEU A 2 -34.76 18.74 21.82
N SER A 3 -35.21 17.91 22.74
CA SER A 3 -34.62 17.77 24.08
C SER A 3 -33.19 17.18 24.03
N LEU A 4 -32.41 17.30 25.10
CA LEU A 4 -31.10 16.64 25.18
C LEU A 4 -31.23 15.12 25.03
N LYS A 5 -32.22 14.52 25.70
CA LYS A 5 -32.52 13.08 25.62
C LYS A 5 -32.77 12.62 24.18
N ALA A 6 -33.53 13.40 23.41
CA ALA A 6 -33.80 13.09 22.01
C ALA A 6 -32.52 13.12 21.16
N HIS A 7 -31.66 14.13 21.32
CA HIS A 7 -30.39 14.19 20.58
C HIS A 7 -29.43 13.06 20.96
N VAL A 8 -29.37 12.69 22.25
CA VAL A 8 -28.57 11.54 22.71
C VAL A 8 -29.08 10.25 22.08
N ALA A 9 -30.40 10.03 22.06
CA ALA A 9 -30.98 8.86 21.42
C ALA A 9 -30.66 8.79 19.91
N ILE A 10 -30.75 9.92 19.20
CA ILE A 10 -30.38 10.00 17.78
C ILE A 10 -28.90 9.70 17.57
N LEU A 11 -28.02 10.29 18.38
CA LEU A 11 -26.57 10.07 18.31
C LEU A 11 -26.22 8.59 18.53
N LEU A 12 -26.78 7.98 19.57
CA LEU A 12 -26.55 6.56 19.88
C LEU A 12 -27.12 5.65 18.79
N GLY A 13 -28.26 6.01 18.18
CA GLY A 13 -28.83 5.28 17.05
C GLY A 13 -27.91 5.26 15.83
N PHE A 14 -27.40 6.43 15.41
CA PHE A 14 -26.43 6.50 14.31
C PHE A 14 -25.13 5.77 14.62
N LEU A 15 -24.62 5.91 15.86
CA LEU A 15 -23.39 5.24 16.28
C LEU A 15 -23.55 3.72 16.28
N ALA A 16 -24.66 3.20 16.83
CA ALA A 16 -24.97 1.78 16.84
C ALA A 16 -25.11 1.21 15.43
N ALA A 17 -25.78 1.93 14.52
CA ALA A 17 -25.90 1.54 13.12
C ALA A 17 -24.53 1.49 12.43
N LEU A 18 -23.66 2.48 12.67
CA LEU A 18 -22.30 2.51 12.12
C LEU A 18 -21.45 1.33 12.63
N ILE A 19 -21.51 1.05 13.93
CA ILE A 19 -20.82 -0.10 14.53
C ILE A 19 -21.34 -1.41 13.93
N ALA A 20 -22.65 -1.55 13.75
CA ALA A 20 -23.25 -2.75 13.15
C ALA A 20 -22.76 -3.00 11.72
N VAL A 21 -22.65 -1.95 10.89
CA VAL A 21 -22.12 -2.06 9.51
C VAL A 21 -20.65 -2.48 9.51
N ILE A 22 -19.83 -1.89 10.39
CA ILE A 22 -18.40 -2.25 10.51
C ILE A 22 -18.24 -3.69 10.99
N ALA A 23 -19.00 -4.09 12.01
CA ALA A 23 -18.98 -5.45 12.54
C ALA A 23 -19.43 -6.47 11.49
N ALA A 24 -20.48 -6.18 10.73
CA ALA A 24 -20.92 -7.01 9.62
C ALA A 24 -19.82 -7.19 8.57
N GLY A 25 -19.10 -6.11 8.23
CA GLY A 25 -17.93 -6.18 7.34
C GLY A 25 -16.83 -7.11 7.88
N GLY A 26 -16.53 -7.01 9.19
CA GLY A 26 -15.55 -7.89 9.84
C GLY A 26 -15.96 -9.36 9.85
N VAL A 27 -17.23 -9.66 10.13
CA VAL A 27 -17.78 -11.03 10.08
C VAL A 27 -17.71 -11.57 8.65
N MET A 28 -18.11 -10.78 7.65
CA MET A 28 -18.02 -11.20 6.25
C MET A 28 -16.58 -11.53 5.85
N GLN A 29 -15.62 -10.69 6.25
CA GLN A 29 -14.22 -10.95 5.99
C GLN A 29 -13.71 -12.23 6.67
N ALA A 30 -14.12 -12.48 7.92
CA ALA A 30 -13.77 -13.71 8.65
C ALA A 30 -14.36 -14.98 8.00
N MET A 31 -15.49 -14.85 7.29
CA MET A 31 -16.09 -15.93 6.50
C MET A 31 -15.44 -16.10 5.11
N GLY A 32 -14.33 -15.41 4.83
CA GLY A 32 -13.64 -15.48 3.54
C GLY A 32 -14.26 -14.62 2.44
N MET A 33 -15.29 -13.82 2.73
CA MET A 33 -15.80 -12.82 1.79
C MET A 33 -14.90 -11.58 1.83
N ALA A 34 -13.70 -11.71 1.24
CA ALA A 34 -12.67 -10.69 1.32
C ALA A 34 -13.06 -9.36 0.65
N GLN A 35 -14.05 -9.34 -0.25
CA GLN A 35 -14.46 -8.13 -0.97
C GLN A 35 -15.96 -8.10 -1.27
N LEU A 36 -16.59 -6.94 -1.01
CA LEU A 36 -17.92 -6.65 -1.54
C LEU A 36 -17.88 -6.67 -3.07
N PRO A 37 -18.89 -7.27 -3.73
CA PRO A 37 -19.03 -7.20 -5.18
C PRO A 37 -18.96 -5.74 -5.65
N PRO A 38 -18.36 -5.44 -6.82
CA PRO A 38 -18.18 -4.07 -7.29
C PRO A 38 -19.46 -3.22 -7.27
N ALA A 39 -20.61 -3.83 -7.57
CA ALA A 39 -21.93 -3.20 -7.54
C ALA A 39 -22.34 -2.67 -6.16
N TRP A 40 -21.84 -3.27 -5.07
CA TRP A 40 -22.21 -2.91 -3.69
C TRP A 40 -21.24 -1.94 -3.03
N ARG A 41 -20.06 -1.69 -3.61
CA ARG A 41 -19.03 -0.83 -3.01
C ARG A 41 -19.50 0.61 -2.85
N LEU A 42 -20.07 1.18 -3.92
CA LEU A 42 -20.55 2.57 -3.90
C LEU A 42 -21.73 2.74 -2.93
N PRO A 43 -22.79 1.90 -2.97
CA PRO A 43 -23.86 1.94 -1.97
C PRO A 43 -23.36 1.81 -0.52
N ALA A 44 -22.43 0.90 -0.26
CA ALA A 44 -21.88 0.70 1.09
C ALA A 44 -21.10 1.93 1.57
N LEU A 45 -20.31 2.55 0.69
CA LEU A 45 -19.56 3.76 1.03
C LEU A 45 -20.51 4.94 1.29
N ILE A 46 -21.54 5.12 0.46
CA ILE A 46 -22.58 6.13 0.67
C ILE A 46 -23.27 5.91 2.02
N LEU A 47 -23.65 4.67 2.34
CA LEU A 47 -24.29 4.32 3.61
C LEU A 47 -23.39 4.68 4.80
N VAL A 48 -22.14 4.23 4.80
CA VAL A 48 -21.17 4.53 5.87
C VAL A 48 -20.96 6.04 6.00
N PHE A 49 -20.84 6.75 4.89
CA PHE A 49 -20.68 8.20 4.88
C PHE A 49 -21.89 8.92 5.46
N VAL A 50 -23.11 8.53 5.08
CA VAL A 50 -24.36 9.10 5.63
C VAL A 50 -24.48 8.83 7.14
N LEU A 51 -24.16 7.61 7.59
CA LEU A 51 -24.16 7.28 9.01
C LEU A 51 -23.14 8.12 9.78
N PHE A 52 -21.93 8.28 9.24
CA PHE A 52 -20.88 9.13 9.81
C PHE A 52 -21.31 10.60 9.91
N LEU A 53 -21.92 11.16 8.85
CA LEU A 53 -22.49 12.50 8.90
C LEU A 53 -23.60 12.60 9.95
N GLY A 54 -24.48 11.60 10.04
CA GLY A 54 -25.52 11.52 11.06
C GLY A 54 -24.97 11.59 12.49
N VAL A 55 -23.89 10.86 12.78
CA VAL A 55 -23.16 10.94 14.07
C VAL A 55 -22.64 12.37 14.29
N GLY A 56 -21.94 12.94 13.32
CA GLY A 56 -21.37 14.29 13.43
C GLY A 56 -22.44 15.37 13.69
N PHE A 57 -23.53 15.36 12.92
CA PHE A 57 -24.64 16.29 13.07
C PHE A 57 -25.36 16.14 14.41
N ALA A 58 -25.56 14.90 14.89
CA ALA A 58 -26.21 14.63 16.17
C ALA A 58 -25.32 14.96 17.38
N ALA A 59 -24.00 14.85 17.26
CA ALA A 59 -23.06 15.12 18.33
C ALA A 59 -23.03 16.60 18.75
N VAL A 60 -23.13 17.53 17.80
CA VAL A 60 -23.11 18.99 18.05
C VAL A 60 -24.13 19.43 19.11
N PRO A 61 -25.45 19.19 18.95
CA PRO A 61 -26.43 19.60 19.96
C PRO A 61 -26.26 18.87 21.29
N VAL A 62 -25.76 17.62 21.30
CA VAL A 62 -25.45 16.89 22.54
C VAL A 62 -24.34 17.62 23.30
N ILE A 63 -23.22 17.92 22.64
CA ILE A 63 -22.08 18.61 23.26
C ILE A 63 -22.52 19.97 23.82
N VAL A 64 -23.18 20.80 23.00
CA VAL A 64 -23.62 22.14 23.42
C VAL A 64 -24.59 22.06 24.60
N LYS A 65 -25.59 21.17 24.56
CA LYS A 65 -26.57 21.00 25.66
C LYS A 65 -25.93 20.47 26.93
N THR A 66 -25.00 19.53 26.83
CA THR A 66 -24.30 18.98 27.99
C THR A 66 -23.42 20.02 28.66
N VAL A 67 -22.64 20.80 27.89
CA VAL A 67 -21.78 21.86 28.44
C VAL A 67 -22.60 22.95 29.12
N VAL A 68 -23.66 23.43 28.48
CA VAL A 68 -24.56 24.45 29.08
C VAL A 68 -25.28 23.89 30.31
N GLY A 69 -25.79 22.66 30.22
CA GLY A 69 -26.45 21.99 31.35
C GLY A 69 -25.53 21.81 32.54
N PHE A 70 -24.27 21.44 32.31
CA PHE A 70 -23.25 21.34 33.34
C PHE A 70 -22.99 22.67 34.04
N HIS A 71 -22.78 23.76 33.28
CA HIS A 71 -22.58 25.08 33.87
C HIS A 71 -23.76 25.55 34.71
N ASN A 72 -24.99 25.27 34.27
CA ASN A 72 -26.19 25.60 35.05
C ASN A 72 -26.27 24.76 36.34
N ALA A 73 -25.91 23.48 36.28
CA ALA A 73 -25.94 22.58 37.43
C ALA A 73 -24.93 22.95 38.53
N VAL A 74 -23.77 23.53 38.16
CA VAL A 74 -22.74 23.98 39.11
C VAL A 74 -22.95 25.41 39.62
N GLY A 75 -24.08 26.05 39.28
CA GLY A 75 -24.41 27.39 39.76
C GLY A 75 -23.80 28.55 38.95
N ASN A 76 -23.22 28.29 37.78
CA ASN A 76 -22.62 29.33 36.92
C ASN A 76 -23.64 30.04 36.01
N ALA A 77 -24.94 29.83 36.22
CA ALA A 77 -26.00 30.34 35.35
C ALA A 77 -26.01 31.88 35.23
N ASP A 78 -25.60 32.58 36.30
CA ASP A 78 -25.60 34.05 36.35
C ASP A 78 -24.38 34.70 35.70
N LEU A 79 -23.35 33.93 35.34
CA LEU A 79 -22.21 34.45 34.60
C LEU A 79 -22.70 34.95 33.22
N ALA A 80 -22.36 36.19 32.87
CA ALA A 80 -22.83 36.84 31.65
C ALA A 80 -22.60 36.00 30.38
N VAL A 81 -21.46 35.30 30.31
CA VAL A 81 -21.12 34.39 29.20
C VAL A 81 -22.06 33.19 29.14
N VAL A 82 -22.30 32.50 30.27
CA VAL A 82 -23.18 31.31 30.33
C VAL A 82 -24.62 31.70 30.00
N LYS A 83 -25.08 32.85 30.51
CA LYS A 83 -26.39 33.41 30.21
C LYS A 83 -26.55 33.72 28.71
N ALA A 84 -25.54 34.33 28.09
CA ALA A 84 -25.54 34.62 26.66
C ALA A 84 -25.55 33.34 25.79
N VAL A 85 -24.72 32.35 26.15
CA VAL A 85 -24.66 31.04 25.48
C VAL A 85 -25.99 30.29 25.61
N THR A 86 -26.61 30.30 26.80
CA THR A 86 -27.90 29.66 27.05
C THR A 86 -29.01 30.31 26.22
N ALA A 87 -29.05 31.63 26.16
CA ALA A 87 -30.04 32.37 25.35
C ALA A 87 -29.85 32.15 23.84
N ARG A 88 -28.62 31.89 23.38
CA ARG A 88 -28.27 31.73 21.96
C ARG A 88 -27.89 30.30 21.58
N GLN A 89 -28.33 29.33 22.37
CA GLN A 89 -27.93 27.94 22.18
C GLN A 89 -28.26 27.40 20.78
N ALA A 90 -29.45 27.74 20.27
CA ALA A 90 -29.85 27.34 18.91
C ALA A 90 -28.95 27.95 17.83
N LEU A 91 -28.58 29.22 18.00
CA LEU A 91 -27.68 29.91 17.08
C LEU A 91 -26.29 29.27 17.06
N LEU A 92 -25.75 28.90 18.23
CA LEU A 92 -24.46 28.22 18.32
C LEU A 92 -24.46 26.88 17.58
N ILE A 93 -25.53 26.08 17.74
CA ILE A 93 -25.69 24.81 17.03
C ILE A 93 -25.74 25.05 15.51
N TRP A 94 -26.49 26.06 15.04
CA TRP A 94 -26.54 26.42 13.63
C TRP A 94 -25.19 26.86 13.07
N ILE A 95 -24.41 27.66 13.82
CA ILE A 95 -23.07 28.08 13.41
C ILE A 95 -22.14 26.87 13.27
N LEU A 96 -22.15 25.96 14.24
CA LEU A 96 -21.33 24.75 14.21
C LEU A 96 -21.70 23.83 13.04
N TRP A 97 -22.99 23.64 12.76
CA TRP A 97 -23.44 22.92 11.57
C TRP A 97 -23.03 23.61 10.27
N GLY A 98 -23.10 24.94 10.20
CA GLY A 98 -22.65 25.72 9.06
C GLY A 98 -21.17 25.53 8.77
N LEU A 99 -20.31 25.54 9.79
CA LEU A 99 -18.88 25.27 9.66
C LEU A 99 -18.60 23.83 9.20
N MET A 100 -19.32 22.85 9.74
CA MET A 100 -19.21 21.45 9.28
C MET A 100 -19.61 21.31 7.81
N ALA A 101 -20.70 21.94 7.39
CA ALA A 101 -21.15 21.94 6.01
C ALA A 101 -20.10 22.59 5.07
N ALA A 102 -19.54 23.74 5.47
CA ALA A 102 -18.47 24.40 4.72
C ALA A 102 -17.23 23.50 4.58
N GLY A 103 -16.82 22.81 5.66
CA GLY A 103 -15.73 21.84 5.60
C GLY A 103 -16.03 20.67 4.66
N ALA A 104 -17.26 20.14 4.67
CA ALA A 104 -17.67 19.05 3.79
C ALA A 104 -17.65 19.46 2.30
N VAL A 105 -18.03 20.71 1.97
CA VAL A 105 -17.98 21.24 0.59
C VAL A 105 -16.57 21.22 0.02
N VAL A 106 -15.53 21.34 0.85
CA VAL A 106 -14.13 21.26 0.41
C VAL A 106 -13.62 19.81 0.46
N ALA A 107 -13.92 19.09 1.54
CA ALA A 107 -13.39 17.75 1.79
C ALA A 107 -13.95 16.69 0.83
N VAL A 108 -15.25 16.76 0.49
CA VAL A 108 -15.88 15.76 -0.37
C VAL A 108 -15.32 15.78 -1.79
N PRO A 109 -15.22 16.93 -2.50
CA PRO A 109 -14.56 16.98 -3.80
C PRO A 109 -13.09 16.55 -3.75
N ALA A 110 -12.34 16.97 -2.73
CA ALA A 110 -10.95 16.57 -2.56
C ALA A 110 -10.81 15.04 -2.40
N ALA A 111 -11.69 14.41 -1.63
CA ALA A 111 -11.72 12.96 -1.47
C ALA A 111 -12.08 12.23 -2.77
N ILE A 112 -13.05 12.75 -3.53
CA ILE A 112 -13.42 12.21 -4.85
C ILE A 112 -12.24 12.30 -5.82
N LEU A 113 -11.61 13.48 -5.92
CA LEU A 113 -10.46 13.72 -6.79
C LEU A 113 -9.23 12.91 -6.36
N GLY A 114 -9.08 12.66 -5.04
CA GLY A 114 -8.06 11.79 -4.46
C GLY A 114 -8.35 10.29 -4.63
N GLY A 115 -9.40 9.91 -5.35
CA GLY A 115 -9.68 8.52 -5.68
C GLY A 115 -10.33 7.70 -4.55
N MET A 116 -11.02 8.32 -3.60
CA MET A 116 -11.77 7.61 -2.53
C MET A 116 -12.71 6.51 -3.07
N PHE A 117 -13.26 6.70 -4.28
CA PHE A 117 -14.13 5.75 -4.96
C PHE A 117 -13.42 4.87 -5.99
N SER A 118 -12.14 5.15 -6.24
CA SER A 118 -11.35 4.30 -7.12
C SER A 118 -11.02 3.01 -6.37
N PRO A 119 -11.01 1.85 -7.06
CA PRO A 119 -10.48 0.64 -6.45
C PRO A 119 -9.05 0.95 -5.98
N PRO A 120 -8.67 0.57 -4.75
CA PRO A 120 -7.33 0.83 -4.26
C PRO A 120 -6.33 0.31 -5.29
N ALA A 121 -5.33 1.15 -5.61
CA ALA A 121 -4.33 0.85 -6.63
C ALA A 121 -3.69 -0.51 -6.30
N GLY A 122 -3.98 -1.53 -7.11
CA GLY A 122 -3.52 -2.92 -6.89
C GLY A 122 -4.60 -3.97 -6.58
N GLN A 123 -5.88 -3.60 -6.46
CA GLN A 123 -7.01 -4.56 -6.29
C GLN A 123 -7.88 -4.72 -7.56
N GLY A 124 -7.27 -4.69 -8.75
CA GLY A 124 -7.93 -5.32 -9.90
C GLY A 124 -8.09 -6.82 -9.64
N PRO A 125 -9.11 -7.50 -10.20
CA PRO A 125 -9.18 -8.96 -10.14
C PRO A 125 -7.84 -9.55 -10.62
N PRO A 126 -7.21 -10.45 -9.84
CA PRO A 126 -5.86 -10.95 -10.11
C PRO A 126 -5.71 -11.69 -11.44
N ASP A 127 -6.82 -12.01 -12.12
CA ASP A 127 -6.84 -13.04 -13.15
C ASP A 127 -7.19 -12.55 -14.56
N ALA A 128 -7.50 -11.26 -14.75
CA ALA A 128 -7.66 -10.69 -16.08
C ALA A 128 -6.44 -9.82 -16.40
N PRO A 129 -5.50 -10.26 -17.27
CA PRO A 129 -4.43 -9.42 -17.76
C PRO A 129 -5.03 -8.31 -18.62
N GLY A 130 -5.46 -7.23 -17.97
CA GLY A 130 -5.82 -6.00 -18.66
C GLY A 130 -4.62 -5.48 -19.45
N ALA A 131 -4.89 -4.65 -20.45
CA ALA A 131 -3.83 -3.99 -21.19
C ALA A 131 -2.89 -3.22 -20.24
N SER A 132 -1.59 -3.23 -20.56
CA SER A 132 -0.58 -2.47 -19.84
C SER A 132 -1.01 -1.00 -19.72
N ARG A 133 -0.97 -0.46 -18.51
CA ARG A 133 -1.28 0.95 -18.21
C ARG A 133 -0.14 1.91 -18.59
N GLY A 134 0.96 1.37 -19.11
CA GLY A 134 2.15 2.12 -19.49
C GLY A 134 3.43 1.50 -18.96
N LEU A 135 4.53 2.18 -19.22
CA LEU A 135 5.88 1.81 -18.82
C LEU A 135 6.27 2.63 -17.58
N LEU A 136 6.73 1.94 -16.54
CA LEU A 136 7.49 2.50 -15.42
C LEU A 136 8.98 2.38 -15.74
N ALA A 137 9.68 3.50 -15.83
CA ALA A 137 11.13 3.55 -16.03
C ALA A 137 11.78 4.17 -14.80
N ALA A 138 12.44 3.34 -13.97
CA ALA A 138 13.01 3.78 -12.70
C ALA A 138 14.29 3.00 -12.36
N ALA A 139 15.21 3.67 -11.67
CA ALA A 139 16.44 3.09 -11.14
C ALA A 139 16.78 3.74 -9.78
N PRO A 140 17.49 3.03 -8.87
CA PRO A 140 18.10 3.64 -7.70
C PRO A 140 18.97 4.85 -8.08
N GLY A 141 18.97 5.91 -7.27
CA GLY A 141 19.67 7.17 -7.53
C GLY A 141 18.93 8.18 -8.41
N MET A 142 17.94 7.72 -9.20
CA MET A 142 17.12 8.57 -10.06
C MET A 142 16.19 9.47 -9.23
N THR A 143 15.94 10.70 -9.70
CA THR A 143 14.97 11.59 -9.06
C THR A 143 13.53 11.17 -9.41
N LEU A 144 12.57 11.44 -8.53
CA LEU A 144 11.16 11.15 -8.80
C LEU A 144 10.64 11.92 -10.03
N GLN A 145 11.14 13.13 -10.26
CA GLN A 145 10.83 13.92 -11.45
C GLN A 145 11.37 13.27 -12.72
N GLU A 146 12.60 12.76 -12.70
CA GLU A 146 13.19 12.04 -13.83
C GLU A 146 12.41 10.77 -14.15
N MET A 147 12.07 10.00 -13.12
CA MET A 147 11.23 8.81 -13.23
C MET A 147 9.89 9.15 -13.87
N ALA A 148 9.21 10.21 -13.41
CA ALA A 148 7.94 10.67 -13.97
C ALA A 148 8.06 11.04 -15.45
N ARG A 149 9.16 11.69 -15.82
CA ARG A 149 9.42 12.12 -17.21
C ARG A 149 9.66 10.95 -18.15
N ARG A 150 10.37 9.91 -17.68
CA ARG A 150 10.68 8.72 -18.48
C ARG A 150 9.56 7.68 -18.51
N SER A 151 8.65 7.74 -17.55
CA SER A 151 7.54 6.79 -17.43
C SER A 151 6.32 7.26 -18.24
N THR A 152 5.68 6.34 -18.94
CA THR A 152 4.34 6.58 -19.51
C THR A 152 3.24 6.17 -18.55
N LEU A 153 3.56 5.36 -17.54
CA LEU A 153 2.66 5.05 -16.42
C LEU A 153 2.38 6.33 -15.61
N LYS A 154 1.10 6.62 -15.37
CA LYS A 154 0.70 7.76 -14.53
C LYS A 154 0.99 7.44 -13.06
N LEU A 155 1.95 8.16 -12.49
CA LEU A 155 2.38 8.02 -11.11
C LEU A 155 1.77 9.13 -10.27
N ASP A 156 1.15 8.77 -9.15
CA ASP A 156 0.74 9.74 -8.15
C ASP A 156 1.90 9.94 -7.16
N ILE A 157 2.78 10.88 -7.49
CA ILE A 157 3.95 11.22 -6.69
C ILE A 157 3.57 12.17 -5.54
N ALA A 158 2.41 12.83 -5.65
CA ALA A 158 1.92 13.79 -4.68
C ALA A 158 1.23 13.12 -3.49
N SER A 159 0.60 11.95 -3.69
CA SER A 159 0.08 11.11 -2.60
C SER A 159 1.20 10.38 -1.84
N ARG A 160 2.05 11.17 -1.18
CA ARG A 160 2.98 10.67 -0.17
C ARG A 160 2.14 10.04 0.94
N HIS A 161 2.12 8.72 0.98
CA HIS A 161 1.47 7.98 2.06
C HIS A 161 2.19 8.36 3.35
N GLY A 162 1.44 8.81 4.37
CA GLY A 162 1.91 9.55 5.55
C GLY A 162 2.85 8.81 6.53
N GLY A 163 3.70 7.92 6.04
CA GLY A 163 4.78 7.29 6.80
C GLY A 163 6.05 8.17 6.87
N PRO A 164 7.04 7.75 7.69
CA PRO A 164 8.28 8.50 7.91
C PRO A 164 9.20 8.62 6.68
N ALA A 165 9.00 7.76 5.66
CA ALA A 165 9.64 7.86 4.35
C ALA A 165 8.58 8.06 3.26
N PRO A 166 8.79 8.99 2.30
CA PRO A 166 7.93 9.08 1.13
C PRO A 166 8.03 7.79 0.34
N VAL A 167 6.89 7.11 0.21
CA VAL A 167 6.73 5.93 -0.61
C VAL A 167 5.89 6.30 -1.80
N VAL A 168 6.38 5.99 -3.01
CA VAL A 168 5.56 5.98 -4.22
C VAL A 168 5.17 4.53 -4.47
N ALA A 169 3.90 4.21 -4.30
CA ALA A 169 3.39 2.85 -4.43
C ALA A 169 2.11 2.83 -5.28
N GLY A 170 1.91 1.73 -5.97
CA GLY A 170 0.72 1.52 -6.76
C GLY A 170 0.65 0.11 -7.31
N GLY A 171 -0.45 -0.18 -8.01
CA GLY A 171 -0.65 -1.46 -8.65
C GLY A 171 -1.58 -1.41 -9.85
N GLY A 172 -1.65 -2.54 -10.55
CA GLY A 172 -2.27 -2.69 -11.87
C GLY A 172 -1.30 -3.40 -12.82
N VAL A 173 -1.74 -3.65 -14.05
CA VAL A 173 -0.88 -4.24 -15.09
C VAL A 173 -0.08 -3.12 -15.76
N PHE A 174 1.24 -3.19 -15.72
CA PHE A 174 2.15 -2.23 -16.36
C PHE A 174 3.45 -2.93 -16.77
N ASP A 175 4.28 -2.27 -17.56
CA ASP A 175 5.61 -2.77 -17.90
C ASP A 175 6.67 -2.01 -17.10
N PHE A 176 7.74 -2.67 -16.68
CA PHE A 176 8.84 -2.05 -15.94
C PHE A 176 10.15 -2.16 -16.71
N SER A 177 10.90 -1.08 -16.77
CA SER A 177 12.25 -1.05 -17.35
C SER A 177 13.24 -0.38 -16.40
N VAL A 178 14.47 -0.89 -16.41
CA VAL A 178 15.59 -0.27 -15.71
C VAL A 178 16.33 0.60 -16.72
N PRO A 179 16.39 1.93 -16.55
CA PRO A 179 17.18 2.81 -17.40
C PRO A 179 18.63 2.31 -17.57
N GLY A 180 19.10 2.20 -18.80
CA GLY A 180 20.43 1.63 -19.12
C GLY A 180 20.44 0.11 -19.36
N SER A 181 19.31 -0.56 -19.17
CA SER A 181 19.11 -1.98 -19.47
C SER A 181 18.14 -2.16 -20.63
N ALA A 182 18.36 -3.17 -21.48
CA ALA A 182 17.38 -3.58 -22.49
C ALA A 182 16.27 -4.46 -21.90
N VAL A 183 16.38 -4.87 -20.63
CA VAL A 183 15.40 -5.73 -19.98
C VAL A 183 14.13 -4.95 -19.64
N VAL A 184 13.02 -5.42 -20.20
CA VAL A 184 11.67 -4.96 -19.86
C VAL A 184 10.90 -6.11 -19.21
N PHE A 185 10.47 -5.90 -17.97
CA PHE A 185 9.57 -6.79 -17.24
C PHE A 185 8.13 -6.47 -17.63
N ARG A 186 7.54 -7.33 -18.46
CA ARG A 186 6.19 -7.10 -18.96
C ARG A 186 5.12 -7.61 -18.00
N GLY A 187 4.00 -6.90 -17.91
CA GLY A 187 2.85 -7.33 -17.11
C GLY A 187 3.13 -7.39 -15.61
N CYS A 188 3.93 -6.44 -15.09
CA CYS A 188 4.12 -6.23 -13.67
C CYS A 188 2.79 -5.89 -12.98
N ARG A 189 2.69 -6.19 -11.67
CA ARG A 189 1.45 -6.09 -10.89
C ARG A 189 1.43 -4.95 -9.89
N TYR A 190 2.56 -4.67 -9.28
CA TYR A 190 2.71 -3.62 -8.28
C TYR A 190 4.12 -3.05 -8.30
N TYR A 191 4.24 -1.81 -7.83
CA TYR A 191 5.52 -1.19 -7.55
C TYR A 191 5.49 -0.58 -6.15
N TYR A 192 6.64 -0.64 -5.49
CA TYR A 192 6.91 0.05 -4.24
C TYR A 192 8.28 0.72 -4.39
N ILE A 193 8.32 2.04 -4.26
CA ILE A 193 9.53 2.84 -4.45
C ILE A 193 9.77 3.63 -3.18
N SER A 194 10.90 3.36 -2.53
CA SER A 194 11.36 4.11 -1.38
C SER A 194 12.32 5.22 -1.81
N THR A 195 12.36 6.29 -1.02
CA THR A 195 13.29 7.41 -1.21
C THR A 195 14.18 7.56 0.02
N TRP A 196 15.34 8.18 -0.14
CA TRP A 196 16.22 8.42 1.01
C TRP A 196 15.56 9.41 1.98
N THR A 197 15.72 9.16 3.28
CA THR A 197 15.16 10.05 4.31
C THR A 197 15.71 11.48 4.21
N LYS A 198 16.99 11.61 3.85
CA LYS A 198 17.71 12.89 3.73
C LYS A 198 17.57 13.55 2.35
N ASP A 199 17.26 12.78 1.31
CA ASP A 199 17.00 13.26 -0.05
C ASP A 199 15.74 12.57 -0.59
N ARG A 200 14.59 13.14 -0.21
CA ARG A 200 13.26 12.59 -0.45
C ARG A 200 12.83 12.62 -1.92
N ASP A 201 13.61 13.28 -2.77
CA ASP A 201 13.33 13.35 -4.20
C ASP A 201 14.11 12.30 -4.99
N ARG A 202 14.96 11.51 -4.34
CA ARG A 202 15.74 10.45 -4.99
C ARG A 202 15.36 9.05 -4.52
N ILE A 203 15.31 8.13 -5.47
CA ILE A 203 14.95 6.73 -5.26
C ILE A 203 16.08 5.99 -4.56
N GLN A 204 15.80 5.42 -3.40
CA GLN A 204 16.74 4.55 -2.68
C GLN A 204 16.62 3.10 -3.16
N GLY A 205 15.39 2.58 -3.17
CA GLY A 205 15.10 1.20 -3.50
C GLY A 205 13.78 1.06 -4.26
N ILE A 206 13.70 0.01 -5.07
CA ILE A 206 12.53 -0.31 -5.89
C ILE A 206 12.17 -1.77 -5.65
N SER A 207 10.89 -2.08 -5.46
CA SER A 207 10.37 -3.44 -5.45
C SER A 207 9.23 -3.56 -6.45
N ILE A 208 9.38 -4.44 -7.45
CA ILE A 208 8.40 -4.64 -8.54
C ILE A 208 7.92 -6.08 -8.52
N GLY A 209 6.60 -6.28 -8.39
CA GLY A 209 5.99 -7.60 -8.63
C GLY A 209 5.95 -7.91 -10.12
N THR A 210 6.76 -8.85 -10.58
CA THR A 210 6.96 -9.16 -12.01
C THR A 210 5.95 -10.16 -12.57
N ALA A 211 5.16 -10.79 -11.72
CA ALA A 211 4.09 -11.71 -12.12
C ALA A 211 2.70 -11.05 -11.95
N PRO A 212 1.89 -10.95 -13.03
CA PRO A 212 0.54 -10.37 -12.95
C PRO A 212 -0.42 -11.23 -12.12
N ARG A 213 -0.19 -12.55 -12.17
CA ARG A 213 -0.94 -13.57 -11.44
C ARG A 213 -0.05 -14.31 -10.46
N LYS A 214 -0.67 -15.02 -9.54
CA LYS A 214 0.04 -15.94 -8.68
C LYS A 214 0.54 -17.15 -9.50
N LEU A 215 1.67 -17.71 -9.11
CA LEU A 215 2.36 -18.77 -9.82
C LEU A 215 2.40 -20.03 -8.95
N THR A 216 2.27 -21.20 -9.57
CA THR A 216 2.71 -22.45 -8.93
C THR A 216 4.23 -22.47 -8.82
N ARG A 217 4.79 -23.40 -8.05
CA ARG A 217 6.26 -23.51 -7.93
C ARG A 217 6.95 -23.73 -9.28
N VAL A 218 6.42 -24.65 -10.10
CA VAL A 218 6.95 -24.95 -11.44
C VAL A 218 6.90 -23.71 -12.35
N GLN A 219 5.81 -22.93 -12.28
CA GLN A 219 5.68 -21.70 -13.06
C GLN A 219 6.64 -20.61 -12.59
N LEU A 220 6.89 -20.52 -11.28
CA LEU A 220 7.85 -19.60 -10.70
C LEU A 220 9.28 -19.94 -11.16
N ASP A 221 9.69 -21.20 -11.08
CA ASP A 221 11.03 -21.64 -11.48
C ASP A 221 11.26 -21.35 -12.98
N ALA A 222 10.27 -21.63 -13.84
CA ALA A 222 10.34 -21.29 -15.26
C ALA A 222 10.38 -19.77 -15.51
N ALA A 223 9.66 -18.97 -14.73
CA ALA A 223 9.70 -17.51 -14.81
C ALA A 223 11.06 -16.96 -14.36
N ASP A 224 11.66 -17.54 -13.32
CA ASP A 224 13.01 -17.19 -12.84
C ASP A 224 14.05 -17.45 -13.93
N ASP A 225 14.05 -18.65 -14.53
CA ASP A 225 14.99 -19.00 -15.58
C ASP A 225 14.88 -18.08 -16.80
N ALA A 226 13.65 -17.72 -17.19
CA ALA A 226 13.43 -16.75 -18.26
C ALA A 226 13.97 -15.35 -17.92
N VAL A 227 13.86 -14.92 -16.65
CA VAL A 227 14.44 -13.64 -16.19
C VAL A 227 15.97 -13.71 -16.21
N ARG A 228 16.57 -14.77 -15.66
CA ARG A 228 18.03 -14.97 -15.63
C ARG A 228 18.63 -14.96 -17.03
N ALA A 229 17.98 -15.65 -17.97
CA ALA A 229 18.41 -15.67 -19.37
C ALA A 229 18.40 -14.26 -20.00
N ARG A 230 17.36 -13.46 -19.77
CA ARG A 230 17.28 -12.07 -20.27
C ARG A 230 18.33 -11.17 -19.63
N LEU A 231 18.55 -11.29 -18.32
CA LEU A 231 19.57 -10.51 -17.60
C LEU A 231 20.98 -10.83 -18.12
N ALA A 232 21.29 -12.12 -18.27
CA ALA A 232 22.56 -12.55 -18.84
C ALA A 232 22.76 -12.05 -20.27
N ALA A 233 21.73 -12.14 -21.12
CA ALA A 233 21.77 -11.63 -22.50
C ALA A 233 21.97 -10.10 -22.58
N ASP A 234 21.46 -9.35 -21.60
CA ASP A 234 21.66 -7.91 -21.48
C ASP A 234 22.99 -7.53 -20.77
N GLY A 235 23.84 -8.51 -20.44
CA GLY A 235 25.16 -8.28 -19.87
C GLY A 235 25.18 -8.00 -18.37
N TRP A 236 24.12 -8.36 -17.63
CA TRP A 236 24.15 -8.32 -16.17
C TRP A 236 25.09 -9.41 -15.64
N LEU A 237 25.87 -9.06 -14.62
CA LEU A 237 26.75 -10.01 -13.94
C LEU A 237 25.97 -10.72 -12.83
N ALA A 238 26.02 -12.06 -12.81
CA ALA A 238 25.41 -12.85 -11.75
C ALA A 238 26.29 -12.84 -10.50
N GLY A 239 25.68 -12.54 -9.37
CA GLY A 239 26.25 -12.64 -8.04
C GLY A 239 26.18 -14.08 -7.51
N HIS A 240 27.23 -14.51 -6.84
CA HIS A 240 27.22 -15.67 -5.94
C HIS A 240 27.88 -15.30 -4.62
N GLU A 241 27.40 -15.87 -3.52
CA GLU A 241 28.05 -15.73 -2.23
C GLU A 241 29.39 -16.48 -2.23
N VAL A 242 30.41 -15.88 -1.63
CA VAL A 242 31.71 -16.53 -1.43
C VAL A 242 31.86 -16.86 0.05
N TYR A 243 31.97 -18.16 0.34
CA TYR A 243 32.09 -18.66 1.71
C TYR A 243 33.56 -18.65 2.13
N ARG A 244 33.92 -17.68 2.97
CA ARG A 244 35.32 -17.28 3.16
C ARG A 244 36.09 -18.24 4.06
N ASP A 245 35.47 -18.69 5.14
CA ASP A 245 36.06 -19.57 6.14
C ASP A 245 35.40 -20.96 6.16
N GLU A 246 36.01 -21.90 6.87
CA GLU A 246 35.52 -23.28 6.96
C GLU A 246 34.19 -23.39 7.70
N GLU A 247 33.91 -22.46 8.63
CA GLU A 247 32.66 -22.45 9.37
C GLU A 247 31.49 -22.07 8.46
N ASP A 248 31.64 -21.03 7.66
CA ASP A 248 30.69 -20.58 6.64
C ASP A 248 30.45 -21.68 5.61
N ARG A 249 31.53 -22.33 5.12
CA ARG A 249 31.39 -23.50 4.24
C ARG A 249 30.63 -24.63 4.91
N ARG A 250 30.90 -24.94 6.19
CA ARG A 250 30.21 -25.99 6.94
C ARG A 250 28.71 -25.70 7.09
N LEU A 251 28.35 -24.45 7.37
CA LEU A 251 26.94 -24.00 7.41
C LEU A 251 26.24 -24.19 6.05
N HIS A 252 27.02 -24.14 4.96
CA HIS A 252 26.56 -24.33 3.59
C HIS A 252 26.93 -25.70 3.00
N GLY A 253 27.04 -26.74 3.84
CA GLY A 253 27.20 -28.13 3.38
C GLY A 253 28.55 -28.43 2.71
N GLY A 254 29.58 -27.66 3.04
CA GLY A 254 30.92 -27.76 2.47
C GLY A 254 31.07 -27.08 1.10
N ALA A 255 30.02 -26.44 0.57
CA ALA A 255 30.12 -25.70 -0.67
C ALA A 255 31.15 -24.57 -0.55
N ALA A 256 31.90 -24.29 -1.63
CA ALA A 256 32.86 -23.18 -1.66
C ALA A 256 32.22 -21.84 -2.06
N ARG A 257 31.03 -21.90 -2.69
CA ARG A 257 30.27 -20.74 -3.16
C ARG A 257 28.77 -21.04 -3.17
N GLY A 258 27.96 -19.99 -3.05
CA GLY A 258 26.51 -20.07 -3.11
C GLY A 258 25.95 -20.21 -4.53
N PRO A 259 24.63 -20.40 -4.65
CA PRO A 259 23.96 -20.47 -5.94
C PRO A 259 24.09 -19.16 -6.72
N GLU A 260 24.20 -19.26 -8.04
CA GLU A 260 24.24 -18.11 -8.96
C GLU A 260 22.82 -17.68 -9.37
N GLY A 261 22.66 -16.41 -9.74
CA GLY A 261 21.46 -15.93 -10.44
C GLY A 261 20.29 -15.51 -9.55
N GLY A 262 20.49 -15.43 -8.23
CA GLY A 262 19.56 -14.75 -7.31
C GLY A 262 19.81 -13.24 -7.24
N VAL A 263 21.07 -12.81 -7.34
CA VAL A 263 21.48 -11.40 -7.28
C VAL A 263 22.27 -11.06 -8.55
N TRP A 264 22.07 -9.87 -9.09
CA TRP A 264 22.62 -9.42 -10.37
C TRP A 264 23.14 -8.00 -10.24
N LEU A 265 24.18 -7.65 -11.00
CA LEU A 265 24.79 -6.32 -10.99
C LEU A 265 24.99 -5.80 -12.41
N LYS A 266 24.60 -4.54 -12.66
CA LYS A 266 24.93 -3.79 -13.87
C LYS A 266 24.96 -2.29 -13.56
N ASP A 267 25.99 -1.58 -14.02
CA ASP A 267 26.13 -0.12 -13.90
C ASP A 267 25.88 0.45 -12.48
N GLY A 268 26.35 -0.27 -11.45
CA GLY A 268 26.16 0.13 -10.05
C GLY A 268 24.77 -0.13 -9.47
N ILE A 269 23.87 -0.78 -10.23
CA ILE A 269 22.54 -1.22 -9.78
C ILE A 269 22.58 -2.71 -9.47
N VAL A 270 22.15 -3.05 -8.26
CA VAL A 270 21.95 -4.44 -7.82
C VAL A 270 20.48 -4.81 -8.01
N LEU A 271 20.22 -5.89 -8.75
CA LEU A 271 18.89 -6.48 -8.90
C LEU A 271 18.85 -7.82 -8.16
N ASN A 272 17.87 -7.99 -7.30
CA ASN A 272 17.65 -9.20 -6.50
C ASN A 272 16.34 -9.85 -6.93
N LEU A 273 16.42 -11.07 -7.45
CA LEU A 273 15.27 -11.87 -7.86
C LEU A 273 14.75 -12.65 -6.66
N ARG A 274 13.51 -12.38 -6.26
CA ARG A 274 12.89 -12.93 -5.07
C ARG A 274 11.55 -13.57 -5.39
N ALA A 275 11.16 -14.50 -4.54
CA ALA A 275 9.83 -15.06 -4.53
C ALA A 275 9.22 -14.92 -3.13
N LYS A 276 7.92 -14.63 -3.07
CA LYS A 276 7.17 -14.59 -1.81
C LYS A 276 5.99 -15.53 -1.92
N ARG A 277 5.80 -16.35 -0.89
CA ARG A 277 4.63 -17.20 -0.74
C ARG A 277 3.40 -16.35 -0.40
N MET A 278 2.29 -16.59 -1.07
CA MET A 278 1.00 -15.94 -0.82
C MET A 278 0.06 -16.91 -0.09
N GLY A 279 -0.54 -16.47 1.01
CA GLY A 279 -1.43 -17.28 1.85
C GLY A 279 -1.17 -17.05 3.35
N GLU A 280 -2.12 -17.47 4.20
CA GLU A 280 -1.91 -17.46 5.66
C GLU A 280 -0.75 -18.39 6.05
N PRO A 281 -0.06 -18.12 7.18
CA PRO A 281 0.83 -19.10 7.77
C PRO A 281 0.01 -20.31 8.22
N GLU A 282 0.05 -21.41 7.46
CA GLU A 282 -0.73 -22.60 7.81
C GLU A 282 -0.09 -23.45 8.91
N THR A 283 -0.99 -24.05 9.68
CA THR A 283 -0.82 -24.92 10.85
C THR A 283 -0.60 -26.40 10.51
N SER A 284 -0.50 -26.80 9.23
CA SER A 284 -0.26 -28.20 8.85
C SER A 284 0.73 -28.36 7.68
N ALA A 285 1.47 -29.47 7.69
CA ALA A 285 2.64 -29.70 6.84
C ALA A 285 2.31 -30.17 5.40
N ASP A 286 1.08 -30.60 5.13
CA ASP A 286 0.80 -31.50 4.01
C ASP A 286 0.37 -30.85 2.68
N ASP A 287 -0.03 -29.58 2.64
CA ASP A 287 -0.47 -28.93 1.38
C ASP A 287 0.66 -28.17 0.67
N ALA A 288 1.65 -28.90 0.13
CA ALA A 288 2.76 -28.30 -0.63
C ALA A 288 2.40 -27.98 -2.10
N ALA A 289 1.45 -28.70 -2.70
CA ALA A 289 1.15 -28.64 -4.14
C ALA A 289 0.19 -27.50 -4.54
N GLY A 290 -0.64 -27.00 -3.62
CA GLY A 290 -1.56 -25.88 -3.86
C GLY A 290 -0.97 -24.49 -3.59
N ARG A 291 0.33 -24.39 -3.28
CA ARG A 291 0.95 -23.15 -2.80
C ARG A 291 1.17 -22.16 -3.93
N GLU A 292 0.60 -20.98 -3.75
CA GLU A 292 0.71 -19.87 -4.68
C GLU A 292 1.87 -18.94 -4.32
N TRP A 293 2.62 -18.52 -5.32
CA TRP A 293 3.79 -17.66 -5.19
C TRP A 293 3.65 -16.39 -6.01
N ILE A 294 4.38 -15.35 -5.62
CA ILE A 294 4.64 -14.18 -6.47
C ILE A 294 6.14 -14.03 -6.69
N GLN A 295 6.50 -13.74 -7.93
CA GLN A 295 7.85 -13.33 -8.30
C GLN A 295 7.93 -11.80 -8.20
N TYR A 296 9.02 -11.29 -7.64
CA TYR A 296 9.31 -9.87 -7.61
C TYR A 296 10.81 -9.63 -7.73
N VAL A 297 11.16 -8.43 -8.20
CA VAL A 297 12.54 -7.96 -8.23
C VAL A 297 12.70 -6.78 -7.28
N GLU A 298 13.82 -6.76 -6.56
CA GLU A 298 14.25 -5.59 -5.80
C GLU A 298 15.46 -4.96 -6.47
N LEU A 299 15.47 -3.63 -6.58
CA LEU A 299 16.60 -2.88 -7.10
C LEU A 299 17.14 -1.95 -6.04
N TRP A 300 18.46 -1.94 -5.91
CA TRP A 300 19.21 -1.13 -4.96
C TRP A 300 20.42 -0.52 -5.66
N SER A 301 20.88 0.62 -5.16
CA SER A 301 22.24 1.05 -5.51
C SER A 301 23.22 0.02 -4.91
N ARG A 302 24.38 -0.17 -5.54
CA ARG A 302 25.42 -1.05 -5.01
C ARG A 302 25.82 -0.69 -3.58
N ASP A 303 25.87 0.60 -3.28
CA ASP A 303 26.33 1.11 -1.98
C ASP A 303 25.27 0.97 -0.89
N ASP A 304 23.98 0.89 -1.24
CA ASP A 304 22.87 0.69 -0.31
C ASP A 304 22.44 -0.79 -0.17
N TYR A 305 22.93 -1.69 -1.04
CA TYR A 305 22.55 -3.10 -0.99
C TYR A 305 23.21 -3.80 0.21
N SER A 306 22.41 -4.25 1.16
CA SER A 306 22.90 -4.96 2.33
C SER A 306 23.53 -6.30 1.94
N GLY A 307 24.77 -6.53 2.39
CA GLY A 307 25.50 -7.76 2.12
C GLY A 307 26.23 -7.79 0.78
N ILE A 308 26.36 -6.67 0.06
CA ILE A 308 27.05 -6.60 -1.24
C ILE A 308 28.47 -7.16 -1.19
N GLU A 309 29.16 -7.02 -0.06
CA GLU A 309 30.51 -7.51 0.21
C GLU A 309 30.63 -9.04 0.24
N ARG A 310 29.51 -9.74 0.48
CA ARG A 310 29.42 -11.21 0.48
C ARG A 310 29.36 -11.78 -0.93
N TYR A 311 28.99 -10.97 -1.92
CA TYR A 311 28.84 -11.39 -3.30
C TYR A 311 30.12 -11.17 -4.13
N ARG A 312 30.34 -12.06 -5.10
CA ARG A 312 31.21 -11.84 -6.25
C ARG A 312 30.38 -11.93 -7.52
N PHE A 313 30.61 -11.00 -8.43
CA PHE A 313 29.85 -10.86 -9.67
C PHE A 313 30.67 -11.31 -10.86
N ALA A 314 30.12 -12.17 -11.68
CA ALA A 314 30.75 -12.72 -12.88
C ALA A 314 29.70 -13.00 -13.96
N PRO A 315 30.10 -13.24 -15.23
CA PRO A 315 29.16 -13.71 -16.25
C PRO A 315 28.41 -14.96 -15.78
N TYR A 316 27.10 -14.99 -16.00
CA TYR A 316 26.24 -16.10 -15.57
C TYR A 316 26.60 -17.39 -16.29
N ARG A 317 26.86 -18.47 -15.54
CA ARG A 317 27.27 -19.76 -16.10
C ARG A 317 26.13 -20.75 -16.30
N GLY A 318 24.89 -20.33 -16.01
CA GLY A 318 23.75 -21.22 -15.91
C GLY A 318 23.64 -21.85 -14.52
N ALA A 319 22.46 -22.35 -14.19
CA ALA A 319 22.32 -23.22 -13.02
C ALA A 319 23.19 -24.46 -13.26
N PRO A 320 23.99 -24.93 -12.28
CA PRO A 320 24.52 -26.28 -12.37
C PRO A 320 23.31 -27.21 -12.58
N GLY A 321 23.37 -28.05 -13.62
CA GLY A 321 22.34 -29.06 -13.83
C GLY A 321 22.13 -29.89 -12.56
N PRO A 322 20.91 -30.44 -12.35
CA PRO A 322 20.59 -31.24 -11.17
C PRO A 322 21.59 -32.38 -10.94
#